data_AF-U6MG90-F1
#
_entry.id   AF-U6MG90-F1
#
_cell.length_a   1.000
_cell.length_b   1.000
_cell.length_c   1.000
_cell.angle_alpha   90.00
_cell.angle_beta   90.00
_cell.angle_gamma   90.00
#
_symmetry.space_group_name_H-M   'P 1'
#
loop_
_entity.id
_entity.type
_entity.pdbx_description
1 polymer ?
#
loop_
_entity_poly.entity_id
_entity_poly.type
_entity_poly.pdbx_seq_one_letter_code
_entity_poly.pdbx_strand_id
1 'polypeptide(L)'
;MASLEPLATVTRWIGFVSGVLTVLLWCFQLSSTSPSISIGDDPLADVNKSSWRMQLFSFVPSVFIDVWTPFVMGAITVMSHFASFHLDFMSVNFAHYFIWSILMALFGNMGYAGVVGIVVASITLLSSLLSLICAFLYDGTASLKLGN
;
A
#
# COMPACT_ATOMS: atom_id res chain seq x y z
N MET A 1 6.54 -35.53 -1.18
CA MET A 1 6.50 -34.10 -0.77
C MET A 1 5.08 -33.60 -1.01
N ALA A 2 4.43 -33.02 -0.01
CA ALA A 2 3.16 -32.32 -0.24
C ALA A 2 3.41 -31.14 -1.18
N SER A 3 2.43 -30.81 -2.05
CA SER A 3 2.57 -29.64 -2.92
C SER A 3 2.61 -28.36 -2.06
N LEU A 4 3.61 -27.52 -2.30
CA LEU A 4 3.74 -26.20 -1.63
C LEU A 4 2.94 -25.09 -2.34
N GLU A 5 2.36 -25.42 -3.50
CA GLU A 5 1.54 -24.52 -4.31
C GLU A 5 0.35 -23.91 -3.56
N PRO A 6 -0.39 -24.64 -2.70
CA PRO A 6 -1.50 -24.05 -1.95
C PRO A 6 -1.01 -22.95 -0.99
N LEU A 7 0.13 -23.16 -0.32
CA LEU A 7 0.73 -22.16 0.57
C LEU A 7 1.16 -20.92 -0.21
N ALA A 8 1.86 -21.11 -1.34
CA ALA A 8 2.25 -20.02 -2.22
C ALA A 8 1.03 -19.23 -2.73
N THR A 9 -0.02 -19.93 -3.16
CA THR A 9 -1.28 -19.32 -3.63
C THR A 9 -1.97 -18.49 -2.55
N VAL A 10 -2.10 -19.03 -1.34
CA VAL A 10 -2.67 -18.29 -0.20
C VAL A 10 -1.83 -17.05 0.11
N THR A 11 -0.51 -17.18 0.11
CA THR A 11 0.42 -16.06 0.36
C THR A 11 0.24 -14.93 -0.66
N ARG A 12 0.14 -15.27 -1.95
CA ARG A 12 -0.12 -14.32 -3.03
C ARG A 12 -1.44 -13.56 -2.84
N TRP A 13 -2.51 -14.27 -2.47
CA TRP A 13 -3.82 -13.65 -2.22
C TRP A 13 -3.83 -12.75 -0.99
N ILE A 14 -3.19 -13.18 0.11
CA ILE A 14 -3.07 -12.33 1.30
C ILE A 14 -2.28 -11.06 0.95
N GLY A 15 -1.19 -11.18 0.19
CA GLY A 15 -0.42 -10.03 -0.30
C GLY A 15 -1.25 -9.06 -1.15
N PHE A 16 -2.03 -9.59 -2.10
CA PHE A 16 -2.95 -8.79 -2.91
C PHE A 16 -3.98 -8.05 -2.03
N VAL A 17 -4.61 -8.76 -1.10
CA VAL A 17 -5.57 -8.17 -0.15
C VAL A 17 -4.91 -7.11 0.72
N SER A 18 -3.67 -7.32 1.20
CA SER A 18 -2.91 -6.30 1.92
C SER A 18 -2.73 -5.03 1.10
N GLY A 19 -2.40 -5.15 -0.20
CA GLY A 19 -2.32 -4.00 -1.10
C GLY A 19 -3.64 -3.24 -1.22
N VAL A 20 -4.75 -3.96 -1.43
CA VAL A 20 -6.10 -3.36 -1.51
C VAL A 20 -6.47 -2.66 -0.22
N LEU A 21 -6.26 -3.31 0.93
CA LEU A 21 -6.54 -2.72 2.24
C LEU A 21 -5.69 -1.49 2.52
N THR A 22 -4.44 -1.46 2.04
CA THR A 22 -3.55 -0.30 2.16
C THR A 22 -4.07 0.89 1.32
N VAL A 23 -4.62 0.64 0.13
CA VAL A 23 -5.32 1.68 -0.66
C VAL A 23 -6.60 2.15 0.05
N LEU A 24 -7.37 1.25 0.66
CA LEU A 24 -8.56 1.64 1.43
C LEU A 24 -8.20 2.43 2.70
N LEU A 25 -7.10 2.08 3.36
CA LEU A 25 -6.55 2.83 4.50
C LEU A 25 -6.27 4.29 4.12
N TRP A 26 -5.72 4.51 2.93
CA TRP A 26 -5.53 5.85 2.40
C TRP A 26 -6.85 6.63 2.26
N CYS A 27 -7.93 5.99 1.80
CA CYS A 27 -9.26 6.64 1.74
C CYS A 27 -9.76 7.08 3.12
N PHE A 28 -9.51 6.27 4.17
CA PHE A 28 -9.83 6.65 5.54
C PHE A 28 -8.96 7.82 6.03
N GLN A 29 -7.66 7.84 5.68
CA GLN A 29 -6.75 8.94 5.98
C GLN A 29 -7.15 10.25 5.27
N LEU A 30 -7.62 10.17 4.02
CA LEU A 30 -8.17 11.34 3.34
C LEU A 30 -9.42 11.89 4.03
N SER A 31 -10.25 11.00 4.57
CA SER A 31 -11.45 11.40 5.30
C SER A 31 -11.09 12.09 6.62
N SER A 32 -9.99 11.69 7.28
CA SER A 32 -9.55 12.31 8.54
C SER A 32 -8.86 13.67 8.35
N THR A 33 -8.24 13.92 7.19
CA THR A 33 -7.61 15.22 6.88
C THR A 33 -8.64 16.34 6.68
N SER A 34 -9.89 16.02 6.34
CA SER A 34 -10.99 16.99 6.16
C SER A 34 -10.64 18.21 5.27
N PRO A 35 -10.05 17.99 4.09
CA PRO A 35 -9.67 19.08 3.19
C PRO A 35 -10.91 19.79 2.64
N SER A 36 -10.85 21.12 2.54
CA SER A 36 -11.97 21.91 2.03
C SER A 36 -11.52 22.96 1.01
N ILE A 37 -12.35 23.15 -0.01
CA ILE A 37 -12.20 24.23 -0.99
C ILE A 37 -13.24 25.30 -0.66
N SER A 38 -12.77 26.51 -0.47
CA SER A 38 -13.57 27.69 -0.21
C SER A 38 -13.43 28.67 -1.36
N ILE A 39 -14.53 29.36 -1.67
CA ILE A 39 -14.54 30.52 -2.57
C ILE A 39 -14.60 31.75 -1.67
N GLY A 40 -13.51 32.51 -1.65
CA GLY A 40 -13.44 33.77 -0.90
C GLY A 40 -14.04 34.93 -1.68
N ASP A 41 -14.38 36.00 -0.97
CA ASP A 41 -14.91 37.23 -1.58
C ASP A 41 -13.86 37.99 -2.40
N ASP A 42 -12.57 37.80 -2.08
CA ASP A 42 -11.44 38.33 -2.86
C ASP A 42 -10.95 37.29 -3.87
N PRO A 43 -11.05 37.54 -5.19
CA PRO A 43 -10.64 36.60 -6.23
C PRO A 43 -9.13 36.37 -6.28
N LEU A 44 -8.31 37.21 -5.65
CA LEU A 44 -6.84 37.07 -5.62
C LEU A 44 -6.32 36.46 -4.32
N ALA A 45 -7.16 36.32 -3.30
CA ALA A 45 -6.74 35.75 -2.02
C ALA A 45 -6.53 34.23 -2.11
N ASP A 46 -5.39 33.73 -1.63
CA ASP A 46 -5.07 32.30 -1.55
C ASP A 46 -5.75 31.63 -0.34
N VAL A 47 -7.08 31.71 -0.30
CA VAL A 47 -7.91 31.19 0.83
C VAL A 47 -7.82 29.68 1.00
N ASN A 48 -7.39 28.96 -0.06
CA ASN A 48 -7.29 27.50 -0.09
C ASN A 48 -5.90 26.97 0.30
N LYS A 49 -4.95 27.86 0.63
CA LYS A 49 -3.59 27.46 1.02
C LYS A 49 -3.58 26.49 2.19
N SER A 50 -4.28 26.83 3.28
CA SER A 50 -4.26 26.08 4.54
C SER A 50 -5.21 24.89 4.57
N SER A 51 -6.31 24.92 3.82
CA SER A 51 -7.37 23.90 3.86
C SER A 51 -7.29 22.85 2.75
N TRP A 52 -6.72 23.20 1.59
CA TRP A 52 -6.65 22.31 0.43
C TRP A 52 -5.20 21.96 0.10
N ARG A 53 -4.38 22.98 -0.18
CA ARG A 53 -3.01 22.76 -0.66
C ARG A 53 -2.11 22.16 0.42
N MET A 54 -2.01 22.81 1.58
CA MET A 54 -1.10 22.37 2.65
C MET A 54 -1.58 21.11 3.39
N GLN A 55 -2.79 20.61 3.09
CA GLN A 55 -3.30 19.36 3.65
C GLN A 55 -3.18 18.17 2.69
N LEU A 56 -3.26 18.38 1.37
CA LEU A 56 -3.23 17.29 0.38
C LEU A 56 -2.29 17.51 -0.81
N PHE A 57 -2.30 18.71 -1.37
CA PHE A 57 -1.71 19.02 -2.69
C PHE A 57 -0.58 20.05 -2.57
N SER A 58 0.43 19.71 -1.79
CA SER A 58 1.65 20.50 -1.64
C SER A 58 2.86 19.60 -1.78
N PHE A 59 3.80 19.97 -2.64
CA PHE A 59 5.08 19.25 -2.81
C PHE A 59 6.05 19.42 -1.63
N VAL A 60 5.61 20.05 -0.54
CA VAL A 60 6.32 19.97 0.74
C VAL A 60 6.37 18.49 1.15
N PRO A 61 7.55 17.89 1.33
CA PRO A 61 7.67 16.45 1.57
C PRO A 61 6.85 15.95 2.76
N SER A 62 6.79 16.72 3.85
CA SER A 62 6.00 16.39 5.04
C SER A 62 4.49 16.40 4.81
N VAL A 63 4.01 16.94 3.68
CA VAL A 63 2.60 16.90 3.28
C VAL A 63 2.40 15.80 2.26
N PHE A 64 3.11 15.87 1.12
CA PHE A 64 2.87 14.94 0.03
C PHE A 64 3.26 13.50 0.38
N ILE A 65 4.48 13.29 0.89
CA ILE A 65 4.96 11.93 1.17
C ILE A 65 4.09 11.32 2.25
N ASP A 66 3.79 12.05 3.32
CA ASP A 66 2.99 11.51 4.42
C ASP A 66 1.58 11.12 3.95
N VAL A 67 0.87 12.00 3.25
CA VAL A 67 -0.51 11.74 2.81
C VAL A 67 -0.59 10.64 1.75
N TRP A 68 0.37 10.56 0.82
CA TRP A 68 0.27 9.71 -0.37
C TRP A 68 1.04 8.39 -0.25
N THR A 69 1.90 8.20 0.75
CA THR A 69 2.66 6.95 0.91
C THR A 69 1.77 5.70 0.95
N PRO A 70 0.68 5.65 1.74
CA PRO A 70 -0.20 4.49 1.76
C PRO A 70 -0.78 4.18 0.38
N PHE A 71 -1.25 5.19 -0.35
CA PHE A 71 -1.78 5.01 -1.70
C PHE A 71 -0.73 4.42 -2.65
N VAL A 72 0.46 5.02 -2.71
CA VAL A 72 1.52 4.60 -3.63
C VAL A 72 1.96 3.16 -3.32
N MET A 73 2.22 2.85 -2.06
CA MET A 73 2.65 1.49 -1.67
C MET A 73 1.55 0.45 -1.91
N GLY A 74 0.30 0.77 -1.56
CA GLY A 74 -0.85 -0.10 -1.82
C GLY A 74 -1.06 -0.33 -3.31
N ALA A 75 -1.02 0.73 -4.12
CA ALA A 75 -1.20 0.66 -5.57
C ALA A 75 -0.09 -0.15 -6.25
N ILE A 76 1.18 0.07 -5.89
CA ILE A 76 2.31 -0.74 -6.40
C ILE A 76 2.10 -2.22 -6.06
N THR A 77 1.68 -2.51 -4.83
CA THR A 77 1.38 -3.88 -4.38
C THR A 77 0.29 -4.51 -5.24
N VAL A 78 -0.85 -3.84 -5.39
CA VAL A 78 -1.97 -4.31 -6.21
C VAL A 78 -1.54 -4.52 -7.66
N MET A 79 -0.86 -3.54 -8.27
CA MET A 79 -0.41 -3.61 -9.66
C MET A 79 0.56 -4.77 -9.89
N SER A 80 1.43 -5.11 -8.93
CA SER A 80 2.38 -6.22 -9.07
C SER A 80 1.73 -7.60 -9.27
N HIS A 81 0.44 -7.72 -8.92
CA HIS A 81 -0.32 -8.95 -9.11
C HIS A 81 -0.93 -9.08 -10.51
N PHE A 82 -0.93 -8.03 -11.34
CA PHE A 82 -1.46 -8.04 -12.70
C PHE A 82 -0.36 -8.30 -13.73
N ALA A 83 -0.60 -9.19 -14.69
CA ALA A 83 0.40 -9.56 -15.70
C ALA A 83 0.79 -8.39 -16.62
N SER A 84 -0.11 -7.42 -16.81
CA SER A 84 0.15 -6.22 -17.62
C SER A 84 1.15 -5.24 -16.98
N PHE A 85 1.45 -5.39 -15.69
CA PHE A 85 2.34 -4.52 -14.94
C PHE A 85 3.59 -5.28 -14.50
N HIS A 86 4.70 -5.06 -15.20
CA HIS A 86 5.99 -5.70 -14.95
C HIS A 86 6.75 -5.05 -13.78
N LEU A 87 6.27 -5.26 -12.55
CA LEU A 87 6.91 -4.79 -11.32
C LEU A 87 7.84 -5.85 -10.73
N ASP A 88 8.78 -6.32 -11.56
CA ASP A 88 9.62 -7.48 -11.26
C ASP A 88 10.55 -7.27 -10.05
N PHE A 89 10.87 -6.03 -9.67
CA PHE A 89 11.72 -5.77 -8.50
C PHE A 89 11.13 -6.29 -7.18
N MET A 90 9.80 -6.45 -7.10
CA MET A 90 9.10 -6.74 -5.85
C MET A 90 8.50 -8.15 -5.84
N SER A 91 7.91 -8.58 -6.96
CA SER A 91 7.19 -9.85 -7.06
C SER A 91 7.98 -10.96 -7.75
N VAL A 92 9.26 -10.74 -8.10
CA VAL A 92 10.11 -11.78 -8.73
C VAL A 92 10.16 -13.06 -7.91
N ASN A 93 10.25 -12.94 -6.58
CA ASN A 93 10.19 -14.07 -5.66
C ASN A 93 9.64 -13.63 -4.29
N PHE A 94 9.40 -14.62 -3.43
CA PHE A 94 8.86 -14.37 -2.10
C PHE A 94 9.83 -13.65 -1.13
N ALA A 95 11.14 -13.68 -1.37
CA ALA A 95 12.11 -12.94 -0.54
C ALA A 95 11.99 -11.42 -0.77
N HIS A 96 11.88 -10.98 -2.03
CA HIS A 96 11.65 -9.57 -2.36
C HIS A 96 10.30 -9.10 -1.82
N TYR A 97 9.28 -9.95 -1.98
CA TYR A 97 7.94 -9.65 -1.50
C TYR A 97 7.89 -9.54 0.04
N PHE A 98 8.61 -10.39 0.78
CA PHE A 98 8.78 -10.26 2.23
C PHE A 98 9.34 -8.88 2.63
N ILE A 99 10.45 -8.46 2.01
CA ILE A 99 11.06 -7.15 2.30
C ILE A 99 10.07 -6.02 2.02
N TRP A 100 9.40 -6.08 0.88
CA TRP A 100 8.39 -5.09 0.52
C TRP A 100 7.22 -5.05 1.50
N SER A 101 6.67 -6.20 1.90
CA SER A 101 5.57 -6.27 2.86
C SER A 101 5.98 -5.69 4.23
N ILE A 102 7.22 -5.88 4.69
CA ILE A 102 7.73 -5.20 5.90
C ILE A 102 7.74 -3.68 5.70
N LEU A 103 8.28 -3.20 4.58
CA LEU A 103 8.31 -1.76 4.30
C LEU A 103 6.89 -1.19 4.26
N MET A 104 5.95 -1.86 3.60
CA MET A 104 4.56 -1.41 3.52
C MET A 104 3.86 -1.44 4.89
N ALA A 105 4.12 -2.45 5.73
CA ALA A 105 3.57 -2.49 7.09
C ALA A 105 4.04 -1.31 7.95
N LEU A 106 5.33 -0.97 7.87
CA LEU A 106 5.95 0.09 8.68
C LEU A 106 5.63 1.49 8.15
N PHE A 107 5.78 1.70 6.84
CA PHE A 107 5.73 3.03 6.21
C PHE A 107 4.43 3.31 5.46
N GLY A 108 3.63 2.30 5.14
CA GLY A 108 2.35 2.48 4.44
C GLY A 108 1.12 2.26 5.32
N ASN A 109 1.27 1.64 6.50
CA ASN A 109 0.13 1.17 7.30
C ASN A 109 0.11 1.66 8.75
N MET A 110 1.07 1.25 9.59
CA MET A 110 0.95 1.38 11.05
C MET A 110 0.79 2.83 11.55
N GLY A 111 1.35 3.80 10.84
CA GLY A 111 1.27 5.23 11.18
C GLY A 111 -0.03 5.93 10.76
N TYR A 112 -0.92 5.28 10.00
CA TYR A 112 -2.04 5.94 9.32
C TYR A 112 -3.40 5.58 9.90
N ALA A 113 -4.33 6.55 9.93
CA ALA A 113 -5.72 6.39 10.38
C ALA A 113 -5.90 5.65 11.73
N GLY A 114 -4.96 5.80 12.67
CA GLY A 114 -5.05 5.25 14.03
C GLY A 114 -5.14 3.72 14.07
N VAL A 115 -6.16 3.18 14.75
CA VAL A 115 -6.34 1.72 14.94
C VAL A 115 -6.53 0.99 13.61
N VAL A 116 -7.16 1.63 12.61
CA VAL A 116 -7.37 1.01 11.29
C VAL A 116 -6.03 0.68 10.63
N GLY A 117 -5.05 1.57 10.71
CA GLY A 117 -3.70 1.32 10.20
C GLY A 117 -3.02 0.14 10.87
N ILE A 118 -3.19 -0.04 12.19
CA ILE A 118 -2.64 -1.18 12.92
C ILE A 118 -3.27 -2.50 12.45
N VAL A 119 -4.59 -2.52 12.20
CA VAL A 119 -5.29 -3.70 11.69
C VAL A 119 -4.78 -4.06 10.28
N VAL A 120 -4.66 -3.08 9.38
CA VAL A 120 -4.14 -3.30 8.02
C VAL A 120 -2.66 -3.73 8.06
N ALA A 121 -1.85 -3.14 8.95
CA ALA A 121 -0.47 -3.53 9.17
C ALA A 121 -0.37 -4.99 9.63
N SER A 122 -1.25 -5.45 10.51
CA SER A 122 -1.26 -6.84 11.01
C SER A 122 -1.48 -7.86 9.87
N ILE A 123 -2.38 -7.56 8.94
CA ILE A 123 -2.62 -8.40 7.75
C ILE A 123 -1.41 -8.37 6.82
N THR A 124 -0.79 -7.20 6.65
CA THR A 124 0.43 -7.04 5.85
C THR A 124 1.63 -7.79 6.46
N LEU A 125 1.75 -7.81 7.80
CA LEU A 125 2.76 -8.58 8.51
C LEU A 125 2.52 -10.08 8.41
N LEU A 126 1.26 -10.53 8.35
CA LEU A 126 0.94 -11.92 8.03
C LEU A 126 1.39 -12.28 6.61
N SER A 127 1.13 -11.41 5.62
CA SER A 127 1.65 -11.59 4.25
C SER A 127 3.17 -11.69 4.22
N SER A 128 3.83 -10.82 4.99
CA SER A 128 5.28 -10.82 5.17
C SER A 128 5.78 -12.15 5.73
N LEU A 129 5.23 -12.61 6.86
CA LEU A 129 5.63 -13.87 7.48
C LEU A 129 5.46 -15.07 6.53
N LEU A 130 4.33 -15.15 5.84
CA LEU A 130 4.06 -16.22 4.88
C LEU A 130 5.01 -16.16 3.68
N SER A 131 5.36 -14.95 3.23
CA SER A 131 6.34 -14.75 2.16
C SER A 131 7.74 -15.16 2.61
N LEU A 132 8.14 -14.89 3.86
CA LEU A 132 9.40 -15.39 4.41
C LEU A 132 9.44 -16.93 4.40
N ILE A 133 8.36 -17.58 4.82
CA ILE A 133 8.26 -19.05 4.78
C ILE A 133 8.37 -19.54 3.33
N CYS A 134 7.65 -18.94 2.39
CA CYS A 134 7.71 -19.32 0.98
C CYS A 134 9.09 -19.06 0.36
N ALA A 135 9.82 -18.04 0.80
CA ALA A 135 11.16 -17.73 0.30
C ALA A 135 12.16 -18.87 0.52
N PHE A 136 11.98 -19.69 1.57
CA PHE A 136 12.83 -20.85 1.84
C PHE A 136 12.29 -22.16 1.24
N LEU A 137 10.98 -22.24 0.99
CA LEU A 137 10.32 -23.51 0.66
C LEU A 137 9.87 -23.59 -0.81
N TYR A 138 9.66 -22.46 -1.48
CA TYR A 138 9.04 -22.41 -2.80
C TYR A 138 9.86 -21.54 -3.76
N ASP A 139 10.24 -22.12 -4.90
CA ASP A 139 10.92 -21.42 -5.98
C ASP A 139 9.88 -20.96 -7.02
N GLY A 140 9.58 -19.66 -7.02
CA GLY A 140 8.68 -19.05 -7.98
C GLY A 140 8.25 -17.64 -7.58
N THR A 141 7.38 -17.06 -8.40
CA THR A 141 6.94 -15.66 -8.25
C THR A 141 5.90 -15.49 -7.14
N ALA A 142 5.96 -14.33 -6.47
CA ALA A 142 4.96 -13.86 -5.52
C ALA A 142 3.78 -13.13 -6.19
N SER A 143 3.79 -12.98 -7.53
CA SER A 143 2.67 -12.40 -8.28
C SER A 143 1.55 -13.42 -8.51
N LEU A 144 0.31 -12.93 -8.60
CA LEU A 144 -0.86 -13.73 -9.01
C LEU A 144 -0.99 -13.85 -10.53
N LYS A 145 -0.33 -12.97 -11.30
CA LYS A 145 -0.46 -12.87 -12.76
C LYS A 145 -1.93 -12.76 -13.23
N LEU A 146 -2.68 -11.85 -12.62
CA LEU A 146 -4.07 -11.54 -12.98
C LEU A 146 -4.14 -10.81 -14.33
N GLY A 147 -5.12 -11.15 -15.16
CA GLY A 147 -5.26 -10.61 -16.51
C GLY A 147 -4.29 -11.29 -17.48
N ASN A 148 -4.81 -11.76 -18.61
CA ASN A 148 -4.03 -12.45 -19.64
C ASN A 148 -3.27 -11.46 -20.52
#